data_AF-A0A2V8ZBK9-F1
#
_entry.id   AF-A0A2V8ZBK9-F1
#
_cell.length_a   1.000
_cell.length_b   1.000
_cell.length_c   1.000
_cell.angle_alpha   90.00
_cell.angle_beta   90.00
_cell.angle_gamma   90.00
#
_symmetry.space_group_name_H-M   'P 1'
#
loop_
_entity.id
_entity.type
_entity.pdbx_description
1 polymer ?
#
loop_
_entity_poly.entity_id
_entity_poly.type
_entity_poly.pdbx_seq_one_letter_code
_entity_poly.pdbx_strand_id
1 'polypeptide(L)' 'MSCRDTIHLICWYLEGRLSSPVEREIERHLEGCSDCRSVLEAAMNTLDRYFNSERAEAGADTFRAA' A
#
# COMPACT_ATOMS: atom_id res chain seq x y z
N MET A 1 12.17 -10.00 11.73
CA MET A 1 11.03 -10.36 10.85
C MET A 1 11.53 -10.96 9.55
N SER A 2 10.81 -11.98 9.05
CA SER A 2 11.10 -12.62 7.75
C SER A 2 10.39 -11.91 6.59
N CYS A 3 10.86 -12.08 5.35
CA CYS A 3 10.17 -11.53 4.16
C CYS A 3 8.71 -11.98 4.07
N ARG A 4 8.42 -13.22 4.49
CA ARG A 4 7.05 -13.77 4.50
C ARG A 4 6.13 -12.93 5.38
N ASP A 5 6.56 -12.65 6.61
CA ASP A 5 5.73 -11.87 7.54
C ASP A 5 5.58 -10.42 7.04
N THR A 6 6.67 -9.82 6.53
CA THR A 6 6.63 -8.49 5.93
C THR A 6 5.57 -8.42 4.84
N ILE A 7 5.61 -9.35 3.88
CA ILE A 7 4.68 -9.37 2.74
C ILE A 7 3.23 -9.54 3.19
N HIS A 8 2.98 -10.39 4.18
CA HIS A 8 1.63 -10.56 4.73
C HIS A 8 1.09 -9.32 5.45
N LEU A 9 1.97 -8.46 5.94
CA LEU A 9 1.61 -7.26 6.70
C LEU A 9 1.64 -5.96 5.86
N ILE A 10 2.11 -5.98 4.61
CA ILE A 10 2.26 -4.78 3.77
C ILE A 10 0.97 -3.97 3.66
N CYS A 11 -0.19 -4.60 3.43
CA CYS A 11 -1.44 -3.84 3.33
C CYS A 11 -1.81 -3.16 4.66
N TRP A 12 -1.61 -3.84 5.79
CA TRP A 12 -1.89 -3.27 7.11
C TRP A 12 -0.90 -2.16 7.48
N TYR A 13 0.35 -2.29 7.03
CA TYR A 13 1.37 -1.24 7.13
C TYR A 13 0.94 0.00 6.32
N LEU A 14 0.55 -0.17 5.06
CA LEU A 14 0.05 0.92 4.21
C LEU A 14 -1.20 1.60 4.76
N GLU A 15 -2.07 0.85 5.43
CA GLU A 15 -3.28 1.38 6.09
C GLU A 15 -2.98 2.04 7.45
N GLY A 16 -1.75 1.98 7.97
CA GLY A 16 -1.38 2.53 9.28
C GLY A 16 -2.05 1.81 10.46
N ARG A 17 -2.36 0.52 10.32
CA ARG A 17 -3.15 -0.28 11.29
C ARG A 17 -2.30 -1.16 12.20
N LEU A 18 -0.99 -1.08 12.08
CA LEU A 18 -0.06 -1.86 12.87
C LEU A 18 0.26 -1.16 14.20
N SER A 19 0.61 -1.94 15.21
CA SER A 19 1.15 -1.36 16.44
C SER A 19 2.56 -0.83 16.19
N SER A 20 2.94 0.24 16.91
CA SER A 20 4.24 0.89 16.71
C SER A 20 5.47 -0.04 16.81
N PRO A 21 5.49 -1.11 17.64
CA PRO A 21 6.58 -2.07 17.62
C PRO A 21 6.68 -2.87 16.31
N VAL A 22 5.54 -3.26 15.73
CA VAL A 22 5.48 -4.06 14.49
C VAL A 22 5.83 -3.20 13.28
N GLU A 23 5.34 -1.97 13.26
CA GLU A 23 5.67 -0.97 12.23
C GLU A 23 7.18 -0.74 12.14
N ARG A 24 7.86 -0.48 13.27
CA ARG A 24 9.32 -0.33 13.31
C ARG A 24 10.09 -1.56 12.85
N GLU A 25 9.55 -2.75 13.07
CA GLU A 25 10.16 -3.97 12.58
C GLU A 25 10.04 -4.11 11.06
N ILE A 26 8.92 -3.65 10.49
CA ILE A 26 8.72 -3.55 9.04
C ILE A 26 9.62 -2.52 8.40
N GLU A 27 9.70 -1.30 8.94
CA GLU A 27 10.60 -0.26 8.46
C GLU A 27 12.04 -0.76 8.39
N ARG A 28 12.55 -1.33 9.50
CA ARG A 28 13.90 -1.90 9.56
C ARG A 28 14.14 -2.99 8.51
N HIS A 29 13.13 -3.81 8.23
CA HIS A 29 13.25 -4.86 7.22
C HIS A 29 13.27 -4.28 5.80
N LEU A 30 12.41 -3.29 5.52
CA LEU A 30 12.34 -2.62 4.22
C LEU A 30 13.65 -1.86 3.93
N GLU A 31 14.26 -1.23 4.93
CA GLU A 31 15.58 -0.60 4.79
C GLU A 31 16.66 -1.59 4.32
N GLY A 32 16.61 -2.84 4.82
CA GLY A 32 17.60 -3.88 4.54
C GLY A 32 17.28 -4.82 3.37
N CYS A 33 16.05 -4.84 2.87
CA CYS A 33 15.60 -5.82 1.87
C CYS A 33 15.09 -5.15 0.60
N SER A 34 15.77 -5.36 -0.53
CA SER A 34 15.34 -4.87 -1.84
C SER A 34 14.01 -5.51 -2.28
N ASP A 35 13.86 -6.82 -2.09
CA ASP A 35 12.71 -7.55 -2.62
C ASP A 35 11.41 -7.09 -1.95
N CYS A 36 11.43 -6.91 -0.63
CA CYS A 36 10.27 -6.41 0.10
C CYS A 36 9.95 -4.95 -0.23
N ARG A 37 10.95 -4.11 -0.55
CA ARG A 37 10.71 -2.77 -1.07
C ARG A 37 10.02 -2.80 -2.44
N SER A 38 10.46 -3.66 -3.35
CA SER A 38 9.81 -3.82 -4.65
C SER A 38 8.36 -4.30 -4.51
N VAL A 39 8.07 -5.19 -3.56
CA VAL A 39 6.69 -5.61 -3.27
C VAL A 39 5.87 -4.44 -2.71
N LEU A 40 6.42 -3.64 -1.81
CA LEU A 40 5.76 -2.44 -1.27
C LEU A 40 5.41 -1.44 -2.38
N GLU A 41 6.38 -1.12 -3.25
CA GLU A 41 6.17 -0.22 -4.39
C GLU A 41 5.09 -0.75 -5.34
N ALA A 42 5.10 -2.06 -5.64
CA ALA A 42 4.09 -2.68 -6.48
C ALA A 42 2.68 -2.60 -5.85
N ALA A 43 2.58 -2.82 -4.54
CA ALA A 43 1.33 -2.67 -3.80
C ALA A 43 0.82 -1.22 -3.85
N MET A 44 1.69 -0.24 -3.56
CA MET A 44 1.36 1.19 -3.63
C MET A 44 0.87 1.59 -5.01
N ASN A 45 1.59 1.22 -6.07
CA ASN A 45 1.20 1.51 -7.46
C ASN A 45 -0.14 0.89 -7.84
N THR A 46 -0.41 -0.32 -7.37
CA THR A 46 -1.69 -1.00 -7.64
C THR A 46 -2.85 -0.29 -6.95
N LEU A 47 -2.67 0.07 -5.67
CA LEU A 47 -3.69 0.78 -4.90
C LEU A 47 -3.93 2.19 -5.44
N ASP A 48 -2.87 2.93 -5.77
CA ASP A 48 -2.97 4.27 -6.35
C ASP A 48 -3.77 4.24 -7.66
N ARG A 49 -3.47 3.29 -8.56
CA ARG A 49 -4.23 3.12 -9.81
C ARG A 49 -5.69 2.78 -9.56
N TYR A 50 -5.98 1.87 -8.62
CA TYR A 50 -7.33 1.48 -8.28
C TYR A 50 -8.14 2.68 -7.76
N PHE A 51 -7.65 3.37 -6.72
CA PHE A 51 -8.37 4.49 -6.12
C PHE A 51 -8.39 5.77 -6.98
N ASN A 52 -7.39 5.98 -7.84
CA ASN A 52 -7.41 7.09 -8.79
C ASN A 52 -8.33 6.79 -9.99
N SER A 53 -8.47 5.54 -10.39
CA SER A 53 -9.46 5.15 -11.40
C SER A 53 -10.89 5.31 -10.89
N GLU A 54 -11.17 4.92 -9.63
CA GLU A 54 -12.49 5.14 -9.00
C GLU A 54 -12.85 6.65 -8.93
N ARG A 55 -11.87 7.51 -8.66
CA ARG A 55 -12.07 8.98 -8.68
C ARG A 55 -12.37 9.53 -10.08
N ALA A 56 -11.74 8.97 -11.12
CA ALA A 56 -11.98 9.37 -12.49
C ALA A 56 -13.39 8.96 -12.97
N GLU A 57 -13.85 7.77 -12.61
CA GLU A 57 -15.20 7.30 -12.94
C GLU A 57 -16.29 8.06 -12.16
N ALA A 58 -16.09 8.32 -10.86
CA ALA A 58 -17.03 9.11 -10.06
C ALA A 58 -17.20 10.57 -10.55
N GLY A 59 -16.14 11.15 -11.12
CA GLY A 59 -16.19 12.47 -11.75
C GLY A 59 -16.89 12.50 -13.11
N ALA A 60 -16.92 11.39 -13.83
CA ALA A 60 -17.59 11.28 -15.13
C ALA A 60 -19.13 11.23 -14.99
N ASP A 61 -19.64 10.62 -13.92
CA ASP A 61 -21.08 10.54 -13.64
C ASP A 61 -21.68 11.88 -13.21
N THR A 62 -20.89 12.78 -12.61
CA THR A 62 -21.36 14.11 -12.20
C THR A 62 -21.50 15.09 -13.37
N PHE A 63 -20.79 14.87 -14.47
CA PHE A 63 -20.86 15.75 -15.65
C PHE A 63 -22.07 15.47 -16.56
N ARG A 64 -22.76 14.33 -16.41
CA ARG A 64 -23.88 13.94 -17.29
C ARG A 64 -25.27 14.33 -16.76
N ALA A 65 -25.34 15.01 -15.62
CA ALA A 65 -26.58 15.40 -14.93
C ALA A 65 -26.79 16.92 -14.78
N ALA A 66 -26.10 17.75 -15.59
CA ALA A 66 -26.29 19.20 -15.65
C ALA A 66 -26.58 19.63 -17.10
#